data_AF-A0A929VSX6-F1
#
_entry.id   AF-A0A929VSX6-F1
#
_cell.length_a   1.000
_cell.length_b   1.000
_cell.length_c   1.000
_cell.angle_alpha   90.00
_cell.angle_beta   90.00
_cell.angle_gamma   90.00
#
_symmetry.space_group_name_H-M   'P 1'
#
loop_
_entity.id
_entity.type
_entity.pdbx_description
1 polymer ?
#
loop_
_entity_poly.entity_id
_entity_poly.type
_entity_poly.pdbx_seq_one_letter_code
_entity_poly.pdbx_strand_id
1 'polypeptide(L)'
;MQETLIHFAEQHLYLHIVLIIFCTAAILIAMALDLFFGIRKAHERGQPTTSRGLKMTSRKAVKYLVPFLVLSLIDIIGSPLCAAPYFSMGWAAWCVLCEFWSIREKAWEKAEIEKLHNIVQATISEHDLSKMAQKFAVAVFDEAKNRDIVPAEKAPADENQEPENAKQ
;
A
#
# COMPACT_ATOMS: atom_id res chain seq x y z
N MET A 1 1.27 -29.53 40.54
CA MET A 1 0.24 -29.12 39.57
C MET A 1 0.26 -27.61 39.32
N GLN A 2 0.30 -26.75 40.34
CA GLN A 2 0.41 -25.30 40.10
C GLN A 2 1.75 -24.90 39.47
N GLU A 3 2.87 -25.41 39.98
CA GLU A 3 4.24 -25.21 39.42
C GLU A 3 4.31 -25.53 37.91
N THR A 4 3.72 -26.66 37.50
CA THR A 4 3.68 -27.11 36.10
C THR A 4 2.80 -26.22 35.21
N LEU A 5 1.73 -25.65 35.74
CA LEU A 5 0.86 -24.73 34.99
C LEU A 5 1.52 -23.35 34.85
N ILE A 6 2.26 -22.89 35.86
CA ILE A 6 3.00 -21.62 35.82
C ILE A 6 4.13 -21.71 34.77
N HIS A 7 4.93 -22.78 34.80
CA HIS A 7 5.98 -22.98 33.81
C HIS A 7 5.43 -23.10 32.38
N PHE A 8 4.29 -23.75 32.20
CA PHE A 8 3.62 -23.84 30.90
C PHE A 8 3.16 -22.45 30.42
N ALA A 9 2.51 -21.67 31.29
CA ALA A 9 2.08 -20.30 30.97
C ALA A 9 3.25 -19.38 30.63
N GLU A 10 4.36 -19.47 31.36
CA GLU A 10 5.59 -18.71 31.09
C GLU A 10 6.18 -19.05 29.72
N GLN A 11 6.26 -20.33 29.37
CA GLN A 11 6.77 -20.78 28.07
C GLN A 11 5.92 -20.27 26.90
N HIS A 12 4.58 -20.39 27.03
CA HIS A 12 3.66 -19.88 26.02
C HIS A 12 3.72 -18.36 25.89
N LEU A 13 3.78 -17.63 27.00
CA LEU A 13 3.88 -16.18 26.99
C LEU A 13 5.22 -15.71 26.38
N TYR A 14 6.33 -16.36 26.71
CA TYR A 14 7.65 -16.04 26.14
C TYR A 14 7.66 -16.21 24.62
N LEU A 15 7.09 -17.30 24.12
CA LEU A 15 6.99 -17.54 22.68
C LEU A 15 6.14 -16.48 21.97
N HIS A 16 5.03 -16.04 22.57
CA HIS A 16 4.21 -14.94 22.03
C HIS A 16 5.00 -13.63 21.97
N ILE A 17 5.69 -13.27 23.06
CA ILE A 17 6.47 -12.02 23.13
C ILE A 17 7.59 -12.03 22.06
N VAL A 18 8.34 -13.13 21.94
CA VAL A 18 9.41 -13.26 20.94
C VAL A 18 8.87 -13.10 19.53
N LEU A 19 7.73 -13.73 19.20
CA LEU A 19 7.11 -13.62 17.89
C LEU A 19 6.57 -12.22 17.60
N ILE A 20 5.99 -11.53 18.59
CA ILE A 20 5.53 -10.14 18.46
C ILE A 20 6.72 -9.22 18.17
N ILE A 21 7.85 -9.39 18.87
CA ILE A 21 9.08 -8.62 18.62
C ILE A 21 9.58 -8.87 17.18
N PHE A 22 9.62 -10.14 16.75
CA PHE A 22 10.03 -10.49 15.41
C PHE A 22 9.13 -9.87 14.33
N CYS A 23 7.81 -9.92 14.52
CA CYS A 23 6.84 -9.26 13.64
C CYS A 23 7.02 -7.74 13.60
N THR A 24 7.27 -7.12 14.76
CA THR A 24 7.53 -5.69 14.87
C THR A 24 8.79 -5.30 14.09
N ALA A 25 9.86 -6.09 14.23
CA ALA A 25 11.10 -5.89 13.50
C ALA A 25 10.89 -5.99 11.99
N ALA A 26 10.10 -6.98 11.52
CA ALA A 26 9.78 -7.13 10.09
C ALA A 26 9.02 -5.90 9.54
N ILE A 27 8.02 -5.40 10.26
CA ILE A 27 7.27 -4.19 9.88
C ILE A 27 8.19 -2.96 9.86
N LEU A 28 9.07 -2.80 10.87
CA LEU A 28 10.04 -1.71 10.91
C LEU A 28 11.03 -1.76 9.73
N ILE A 29 11.53 -2.95 9.39
CA ILE A 29 12.42 -3.13 8.23
C ILE A 29 11.68 -2.77 6.93
N ALA A 30 10.45 -3.21 6.74
CA ALA A 30 9.65 -2.86 5.57
C ALA A 30 9.46 -1.33 5.45
N MET A 31 9.12 -0.66 6.55
CA MET A 31 9.00 0.80 6.58
C MET A 31 10.33 1.53 6.34
N ALA A 32 11.43 1.00 6.86
CA ALA A 32 12.77 1.56 6.66
C ALA A 32 13.21 1.46 5.19
N LEU A 33 12.93 0.33 4.53
CA LEU A 33 13.18 0.15 3.10
C LEU A 33 12.35 1.13 2.27
N ASP A 34 11.06 1.27 2.56
CA ASP A 34 10.16 2.24 1.93
C ASP A 34 10.72 3.68 2.02
N LEU A 35 11.19 4.07 3.20
CA LEU A 35 11.76 5.39 3.44
C LEU A 35 13.09 5.56 2.69
N PHE A 36 13.97 4.56 2.72
CA PHE A 36 15.27 4.60 2.06
C PHE A 36 15.12 4.74 0.54
N PHE A 37 14.27 3.92 -0.09
CA PHE A 37 13.98 4.04 -1.51
C PHE A 37 13.29 5.35 -1.85
N GLY A 38 12.41 5.86 -0.98
CA GLY A 38 11.79 7.17 -1.11
C GLY A 38 12.81 8.32 -1.11
N ILE A 39 13.76 8.31 -0.17
CA ILE A 39 14.83 9.32 -0.06
C ILE A 39 15.78 9.24 -1.25
N ARG A 40 16.23 8.04 -1.63
CA ARG A 40 17.12 7.87 -2.79
C ARG A 40 16.47 8.41 -4.07
N LYS A 41 15.17 8.13 -4.26
CA LYS A 41 14.39 8.62 -5.41
C LYS A 41 14.20 10.14 -5.39
N ALA A 42 14.05 10.75 -4.21
CA ALA A 42 13.96 12.21 -4.08
C ALA A 42 15.29 12.89 -4.45
N HIS A 43 16.41 12.29 -4.02
CA HIS A 43 17.76 12.76 -4.36
C HIS A 43 18.05 12.69 -5.87
N GLU A 44 17.68 11.58 -6.53
CA GLU A 44 17.80 11.43 -8.00
C GLU A 44 17.03 12.51 -8.79
N ARG A 45 15.93 13.04 -8.23
CA ARG A 45 15.06 14.03 -8.91
C ARG A 45 15.41 15.48 -8.59
N GLY A 46 16.44 15.73 -7.79
CA GLY A 46 16.86 17.08 -7.38
C GLY A 46 15.78 17.86 -6.62
N GLN A 47 14.74 17.18 -6.11
CA GLN A 47 13.68 17.83 -5.34
C GLN A 47 14.17 18.02 -3.89
N PRO A 48 13.96 19.20 -3.28
CA PRO A 48 14.34 19.41 -1.90
C PRO A 48 13.57 18.40 -1.03
N THR A 49 14.31 17.58 -0.29
CA THR A 49 13.77 16.65 0.72
C THR A 49 13.16 17.47 1.86
N THR A 50 11.94 17.95 1.62
CA THR A 50 11.17 18.74 2.58
C THR A 50 10.66 17.83 3.70
N SER A 51 10.52 18.39 4.91
CA SER A 51 10.00 17.72 6.11
C SER A 51 8.60 17.09 5.94
N ARG A 52 7.88 17.40 4.85
CA ARG A 52 6.65 16.71 4.45
C ARG A 52 6.85 15.22 4.21
N GLY A 53 7.97 14.79 3.61
CA GLY A 53 8.22 13.37 3.31
C GLY A 53 8.31 12.53 4.59
N LEU A 54 9.05 13.02 5.58
CA LEU A 54 9.18 12.35 6.88
C LEU A 54 7.84 12.32 7.64
N LYS A 55 7.08 13.42 7.62
CA LYS A 55 5.74 13.47 8.25
C LYS A 55 4.78 12.44 7.65
N MET A 56 4.82 12.23 6.33
CA MET A 56 3.99 11.21 5.67
C MET A 56 4.38 9.79 6.11
N THR A 57 5.69 9.50 6.20
CA THR A 57 6.17 8.21 6.70
C THR A 57 5.81 7.99 8.16
N SER A 58 5.90 9.01 9.02
CA SER A 58 5.46 8.90 10.42
C SER A 58 3.96 8.63 10.53
N ARG A 59 3.14 9.29 9.71
CA ARG A 59 1.69 9.06 9.70
C ARG A 59 1.33 7.64 9.24
N LYS A 60 2.10 7.12 8.29
CA LYS A 60 2.02 5.75 7.79
C LYS A 60 2.44 4.75 8.87
N ALA A 61 3.53 5.03 9.59
CA ALA A 61 3.98 4.21 10.71
C ALA A 61 2.92 4.10 11.80
N VAL A 62 2.29 5.21 12.19
CA VAL A 62 1.18 5.20 13.15
C VAL A 62 0.01 4.35 12.64
N LYS A 63 -0.32 4.42 11.35
CA LYS A 63 -1.42 3.64 10.74
C LYS A 63 -1.18 2.13 10.81
N TYR A 64 0.07 1.67 10.75
CA TYR A 64 0.40 0.24 10.83
C TYR A 64 0.69 -0.20 12.27
N LEU A 65 1.37 0.63 13.06
CA LEU A 65 1.81 0.32 14.42
C LEU A 65 0.64 0.31 15.42
N VAL A 66 -0.31 1.22 15.31
CA VAL A 66 -1.47 1.29 16.23
C VAL A 66 -2.33 0.04 16.18
N PRO A 67 -2.86 -0.40 15.01
CA PRO A 67 -3.63 -1.65 14.94
C PRO A 67 -2.77 -2.87 15.28
N PHE A 68 -1.49 -2.89 14.88
CA PHE A 68 -0.59 -3.98 15.28
C PHE A 68 -0.44 -4.08 16.80
N LEU A 69 -0.30 -2.95 17.49
CA LEU A 69 -0.20 -2.91 18.95
C LEU A 69 -1.49 -3.41 19.61
N VAL A 70 -2.66 -3.00 19.12
CA VAL A 70 -3.95 -3.50 19.63
C VAL A 70 -4.09 -5.02 19.42
N LEU A 71 -3.72 -5.54 18.24
CA LEU A 71 -3.76 -6.97 17.95
C LEU A 71 -2.78 -7.76 18.82
N SER A 72 -1.59 -7.20 19.09
CA SER A 72 -0.60 -7.83 19.98
C SER A 72 -1.10 -7.96 21.43
N LEU A 73 -1.89 -7.01 21.91
CA LEU A 73 -2.53 -7.11 23.23
C LEU A 73 -3.61 -8.19 23.26
N ILE A 74 -4.40 -8.30 22.17
CA ILE A 74 -5.40 -9.36 22.01
C ILE A 74 -4.71 -10.74 21.99
N ASP A 75 -3.59 -10.88 21.29
CA ASP A 75 -2.81 -12.12 21.26
C ASP A 75 -2.23 -12.49 22.65
N ILE A 76 -1.80 -11.51 23.45
CA ILE A 76 -1.32 -11.76 24.82
C ILE A 76 -2.46 -12.24 25.71
N ILE A 77 -3.63 -11.61 25.64
CA ILE A 77 -4.83 -12.02 26.39
C ILE A 77 -5.32 -13.40 25.91
N GLY A 78 -5.21 -13.68 24.61
CA GLY A 78 -5.58 -14.94 23.96
C GLY A 78 -4.53 -16.06 24.08
N SER A 79 -3.39 -15.80 24.71
CA SER A 79 -2.30 -16.78 24.86
C SER A 79 -2.68 -18.12 25.52
N PRO A 80 -3.71 -18.21 26.40
CA PRO A 80 -4.17 -19.51 26.91
C PRO A 80 -4.95 -20.33 25.87
N LEU A 81 -5.50 -19.68 24.84
CA LEU A 81 -6.33 -20.31 23.80
C LEU A 81 -5.54 -20.64 22.53
N CYS A 82 -4.55 -19.81 22.21
CA CYS A 82 -3.76 -19.92 20.99
C CYS A 82 -2.31 -20.27 21.34
N ALA A 83 -1.72 -21.23 20.60
CA ALA A 83 -0.32 -21.58 20.78
C ALA A 83 0.66 -20.50 20.27
N ALA A 84 0.18 -19.54 19.45
CA ALA A 84 0.97 -18.49 18.83
C ALA A 84 0.12 -17.21 18.58
N PRO A 85 0.74 -16.03 18.43
CA PRO A 85 0.07 -14.74 18.19
C PRO A 85 -0.38 -14.60 16.73
N TYR A 86 -1.43 -15.34 16.35
CA TYR A 86 -1.91 -15.41 14.97
C TYR A 86 -2.41 -14.07 14.43
N PHE A 87 -3.02 -13.23 15.27
CA PHE A 87 -3.57 -11.95 14.81
C PHE A 87 -2.46 -10.97 14.42
N SER A 88 -1.43 -10.86 15.26
CA SER A 88 -0.25 -10.03 15.01
C SER A 88 0.55 -10.52 13.81
N MET A 89 0.69 -11.84 13.65
CA MET A 89 1.39 -12.43 12.50
C MET A 89 0.66 -12.14 11.18
N GLY A 90 -0.66 -12.34 11.15
CA GLY A 90 -1.47 -12.07 9.96
C GLY A 90 -1.42 -10.60 9.56
N TRP A 91 -1.53 -9.70 10.53
CA TRP A 91 -1.42 -8.26 10.30
C TRP A 91 -0.03 -7.83 9.83
N ALA A 92 1.03 -8.34 10.47
CA ALA A 92 2.40 -8.05 10.07
C ALA A 92 2.68 -8.52 8.64
N ALA A 93 2.24 -9.72 8.29
CA ALA A 93 2.35 -10.25 6.92
C ALA A 93 1.60 -9.36 5.92
N TRP A 94 0.37 -8.96 6.25
CA TRP A 94 -0.40 -8.02 5.43
C TRP A 94 0.33 -6.69 5.23
N CYS A 95 0.85 -6.09 6.29
CA CYS A 95 1.63 -4.86 6.21
C CYS A 95 2.85 -5.00 5.31
N VAL A 96 3.66 -6.06 5.49
CA VAL A 96 4.86 -6.29 4.67
C VAL A 96 4.51 -6.46 3.19
N LEU A 97 3.43 -7.20 2.88
CA LEU A 97 2.96 -7.39 1.51
C LEU A 97 2.46 -6.10 0.88
N CYS A 98 1.68 -5.29 1.60
CA CYS A 98 1.21 -4.00 1.12
C CYS A 98 2.37 -3.07 0.76
N GLU A 99 3.39 -2.99 1.61
CA GLU A 99 4.55 -2.13 1.36
C GLU A 99 5.39 -2.64 0.19
N PHE A 100 5.62 -3.95 0.11
CA PHE A 100 6.33 -4.54 -1.02
C PHE A 100 5.63 -4.27 -2.35
N TRP A 101 4.30 -4.36 -2.37
CA TRP A 101 3.51 -4.07 -3.57
C TRP A 101 3.54 -2.57 -3.93
N SER A 102 3.51 -1.68 -2.92
CA SER A 102 3.65 -0.23 -3.13
C SER A 102 5.02 0.16 -3.73
N ILE A 103 6.11 -0.50 -3.34
CA ILE A 103 7.44 -0.27 -3.94
C ILE A 103 7.41 -0.59 -5.43
N ARG A 104 6.79 -1.72 -5.81
CA ARG A 104 6.66 -2.12 -7.21
C ARG A 104 5.87 -1.10 -8.00
N GLU A 105 4.69 -0.71 -7.52
CA GLU A 105 3.84 0.28 -8.19
C GLU A 105 4.59 1.59 -8.45
N LYS A 106 5.33 2.10 -7.46
CA LYS A 106 6.18 3.29 -7.61
C LYS A 106 7.30 3.13 -8.63
N ALA A 107 7.74 1.91 -8.93
CA ALA A 107 8.73 1.65 -9.97
C ALA A 107 8.09 1.71 -11.36
N TRP A 108 6.89 1.14 -11.53
CA TRP A 108 6.12 1.19 -12.78
C TRP A 108 5.70 2.62 -13.15
N GLU A 109 5.18 3.40 -12.19
CA GLU A 109 4.84 4.81 -12.40
C GLU A 109 6.07 5.64 -12.81
N LYS A 110 7.28 5.27 -12.36
CA LYS A 110 8.53 5.93 -12.80
C LYS A 110 8.80 5.67 -14.28
N ALA A 111 8.59 4.45 -14.75
CA ALA A 111 8.80 4.10 -16.16
C ALA A 111 7.79 4.81 -17.09
N GLU A 112 6.55 4.99 -16.64
CA GLU A 112 5.54 5.76 -17.38
C GLU A 112 5.93 7.24 -17.52
N ILE A 113 6.34 7.89 -16.42
CA ILE A 113 6.77 9.30 -16.43
C ILE A 113 8.00 9.49 -17.32
N GLU A 114 8.93 8.54 -17.34
CA GLU A 114 10.14 8.60 -18.17
C GLU A 114 9.82 8.46 -19.67
N LYS A 115 8.91 7.53 -20.04
CA LYS A 115 8.41 7.43 -21.42
C LYS A 115 7.74 8.73 -21.87
N LEU A 116 6.87 9.30 -21.02
CA LEU A 116 6.22 10.59 -21.27
C LEU A 116 7.24 11.72 -21.43
N HIS A 117 8.25 11.79 -20.57
CA HIS A 117 9.31 12.81 -20.66
C HIS A 117 10.10 12.69 -21.97
N ASN A 118 10.47 11.47 -22.37
CA ASN A 118 11.21 11.24 -23.60
C ASN A 118 10.40 11.62 -24.86
N ILE A 119 9.09 11.33 -24.88
CA ILE A 119 8.20 11.74 -25.98
C ILE A 119 8.11 13.27 -26.06
N VAL A 120 7.94 13.94 -24.91
CA VAL A 120 7.88 15.41 -24.84
C VAL A 120 9.20 16.04 -25.30
N GLN A 121 10.34 15.57 -24.79
CA GLN A 121 11.66 16.10 -25.10
C GLN A 121 12.05 15.93 -26.57
N ALA A 122 11.83 14.73 -27.14
CA ALA A 122 12.12 14.46 -28.55
C ALA A 122 11.27 15.32 -29.49
N THR A 123 10.06 15.69 -29.07
CA THR A 123 9.13 16.45 -29.91
C THR A 123 9.27 17.96 -29.75
N ILE A 124 9.63 18.47 -28.56
CA ILE A 124 10.02 19.89 -28.38
C ILE A 124 11.19 20.26 -29.30
N SER A 125 12.14 19.34 -29.49
CA SER A 125 13.27 19.52 -30.40
C SER A 125 12.86 19.62 -31.88
N GLU A 126 11.66 19.14 -32.24
CA GLU A 126 11.11 19.15 -33.61
C GLU A 126 10.25 20.41 -33.91
N HIS A 127 9.97 21.27 -32.91
CA HIS A 127 9.09 22.47 -33.00
C HIS A 127 7.63 22.24 -33.52
N ASP A 128 7.23 21.00 -33.77
CA ASP A 128 5.90 20.63 -34.30
C ASP A 128 4.91 20.25 -33.18
N LEU A 129 4.06 21.20 -32.78
CA LEU A 129 3.04 21.02 -31.73
C LEU A 129 1.96 19.98 -32.10
N SER A 130 1.68 19.81 -33.40
CA SER A 130 0.69 18.85 -33.91
C SER A 130 1.12 17.39 -33.73
N LYS A 131 2.41 17.10 -33.94
CA LYS A 131 3.00 15.77 -33.71
C LYS A 131 3.07 15.43 -32.22
N MET A 132 3.24 16.44 -31.34
CA MET A 132 3.21 16.26 -29.89
C MET A 132 1.86 15.72 -29.44
N ALA A 133 0.77 16.38 -29.86
CA ALA A 133 -0.58 15.97 -29.51
C ALA A 133 -0.89 14.55 -30.02
N GLN A 134 -0.46 14.21 -31.24
CA GLN A 134 -0.65 12.86 -31.79
C GLN A 134 0.16 11.78 -31.04
N LYS A 135 1.47 11.98 -30.83
CA LYS A 135 2.32 10.98 -30.13
C LYS A 135 1.91 10.80 -28.67
N PHE A 136 1.54 11.89 -27.99
CA PHE A 136 1.01 11.85 -26.63
C PHE A 136 -0.34 11.13 -26.59
N ALA A 137 -1.27 11.47 -27.50
CA ALA A 137 -2.56 10.80 -27.57
C ALA A 137 -2.41 9.29 -27.82
N VAL A 138 -1.56 8.88 -28.78
CA VAL A 138 -1.32 7.45 -29.05
C VAL A 138 -0.73 6.74 -27.83
N ALA A 139 0.24 7.34 -27.12
CA ALA A 139 0.78 6.75 -25.90
C ALA A 139 -0.29 6.61 -24.80
N VAL A 140 -1.15 7.62 -24.61
CA VAL A 140 -2.24 7.57 -23.63
C VAL A 140 -3.32 6.54 -24.02
N PHE A 141 -3.66 6.45 -25.30
CA PHE A 141 -4.63 5.47 -25.81
C PHE A 141 -4.10 4.03 -25.78
N ASP A 142 -2.82 3.82 -26.06
CA ASP A 142 -2.18 2.50 -25.98
C ASP A 142 -2.07 2.04 -24.52
N GLU A 143 -1.79 2.95 -23.58
CA GLU A 143 -1.84 2.68 -22.14
C GLU A 143 -3.27 2.42 -21.63
N ALA A 144 -4.28 3.14 -22.14
CA ALA A 144 -5.68 2.88 -21.83
C ALA A 144 -6.16 1.51 -22.32
N LYS A 145 -5.58 1.00 -23.42
CA LYS A 145 -5.84 -0.33 -23.97
C LYS A 145 -5.06 -1.43 -23.25
N ASN A 146 -3.84 -1.14 -22.78
CA ASN A 146 -3.01 -2.09 -22.03
C ASN A 146 -3.50 -2.29 -20.59
N ARG A 147 -4.28 -1.34 -20.06
CA ARG A 147 -5.11 -1.53 -18.86
C ARG A 147 -6.46 -2.15 -19.24
N ASP A 148 -6.46 -3.41 -19.68
CA ASP A 148 -7.65 -4.26 -19.63
C ASP A 148 -8.04 -4.52 -18.16
N ILE A 149 -8.65 -3.52 -17.53
CA ILE A 149 -9.60 -3.69 -16.45
C ILE A 149 -10.95 -3.31 -17.05
N VAL A 150 -11.58 -4.26 -17.74
CA VAL A 150 -13.04 -4.26 -17.87
C VAL A 150 -13.52 -5.54 -17.19
N PRO A 151 -14.49 -5.42 -16.27
CA PRO A 151 -15.73 -6.07 -16.62
C PRO A 151 -16.92 -5.12 -16.54
N ALA A 152 -17.79 -5.31 -17.54
CA ALA A 152 -19.21 -5.00 -17.56
C ALA A 152 -19.60 -3.53 -17.55
N GLU A 153 -19.84 -3.02 -18.77
CA GLU A 153 -21.20 -2.70 -19.19
C GLU A 153 -22.23 -2.64 -18.05
N LYS A 154 -22.64 -1.42 -17.70
CA LYS A 154 -24.07 -1.11 -17.60
C LYS A 154 -24.34 0.18 -18.35
N ALA A 155 -25.16 0.01 -19.38
CA ALA A 155 -25.81 1.02 -20.21
C ALA A 155 -26.56 2.07 -19.34
N PRO A 156 -26.85 3.25 -19.90
CA PRO A 156 -27.33 4.40 -19.15
C PRO A 156 -28.79 4.19 -18.70
N ALA A 157 -29.10 4.56 -17.46
CA ALA A 157 -30.46 4.76 -17.00
C ALA A 157 -30.67 6.27 -16.80
N ASP A 158 -31.02 6.95 -17.89
CA ASP A 158 -31.83 8.16 -17.82
C ASP A 158 -33.23 7.75 -18.27
N GLU A 159 -34.18 7.71 -17.34
CA GLU A 159 -35.58 7.98 -17.67
C GLU A 159 -36.32 8.40 -16.39
N ASN A 160 -36.66 9.68 -16.36
CA ASN A 160 -37.76 10.26 -15.60
C ASN A 160 -39.01 9.37 -15.71
N GLN A 161 -39.67 9.07 -14.59
CA GLN A 161 -41.12 9.25 -14.41
C GLN A 161 -41.59 8.73 -13.03
N GLU A 162 -42.20 9.62 -12.25
CA GLU A 162 -43.26 9.29 -11.29
C GLU A 162 -44.32 8.39 -11.96
N PRO A 163 -45.03 7.58 -11.16
CA PRO A 163 -46.43 7.95 -11.00
C PRO A 163 -46.94 7.86 -9.56
N GLU A 164 -47.52 8.98 -9.16
CA GLU A 164 -48.85 9.13 -8.60
C GLU A 164 -49.73 7.85 -8.45
N ASN A 165 -50.22 7.68 -7.23
CA ASN A 165 -51.60 7.32 -6.87
C ASN A 165 -52.18 5.90 -7.07
N ALA A 166 -52.83 5.51 -5.97
CA ALA A 166 -54.21 4.98 -5.91
C ALA A 166 -54.46 3.47 -6.09
N LYS A 167 -54.99 2.91 -4.98
CA LYS A 167 -56.06 1.90 -4.89
C LYS A 167 -55.68 0.47 -5.29
N GLN A 168 -55.65 -0.44 -4.32
CA GLN A 168 -56.82 -1.19 -3.79
C GLN A 168 -56.39 -2.00 -2.56
#